data_AF-A0A554JF79-F1
#
_entry.id   AF-A0A554JF79-F1
#
_cell.length_a   1.000
_cell.length_b   1.000
_cell.length_c   1.000
_cell.angle_alpha   90.00
_cell.angle_beta   90.00
_cell.angle_gamma   90.00
#
_symmetry.space_group_name_H-M   'P 1'
#
loop_
_entity.id
_entity.type
_entity.pdbx_description
1 polymer ?
#
loop_
_entity_poly.entity_id
_entity_poly.type
_entity_poly.pdbx_seq_one_letter_code
_entity_poly.pdbx_strand_id
1 'polypeptide(L)'
;MGAILSDKKNLLIIAGLIVLAALAYFYFRDAVEVPEGTATLTGELGGGGSASQLTADLVPLILQLQSIKLNRAFFDDSVFKSLRDITIELLRQPVGRPNPFAPVGAETGTLSPDEE
;
A
#
# COMPACT_ATOMS: atom_id res chain seq x y z
N MET A 1 -15.64 47.53 -50.02
CA MET A 1 -15.39 46.16 -49.50
C MET A 1 -14.20 46.21 -48.56
N GLY A 2 -14.41 46.06 -47.25
CA GLY A 2 -13.28 46.10 -46.31
C GLY A 2 -13.69 46.26 -44.84
N ALA A 3 -14.53 45.38 -44.32
CA ALA A 3 -14.89 45.39 -42.89
C ALA A 3 -15.17 43.98 -42.34
N ILE A 4 -14.36 42.98 -42.73
CA ILE A 4 -14.39 41.62 -42.15
C ILE A 4 -13.03 41.14 -41.64
N LEU A 5 -12.02 42.01 -41.69
CA LEU A 5 -10.67 41.69 -41.22
C LEU A 5 -10.43 42.13 -39.77
N SER A 6 -11.18 43.11 -39.27
CA SER A 6 -11.01 43.63 -37.90
C SER A 6 -11.57 42.69 -36.82
N ASP A 7 -12.71 42.05 -37.07
CA ASP A 7 -13.32 41.13 -36.08
C ASP A 7 -12.51 39.85 -35.92
N LYS A 8 -11.94 39.35 -37.03
CA LYS A 8 -11.05 38.17 -37.03
C LYS A 8 -9.70 38.48 -36.37
N LYS A 9 -9.17 39.68 -36.56
CA LYS A 9 -7.95 40.14 -35.85
C LYS A 9 -8.20 40.26 -34.35
N ASN A 10 -9.35 40.80 -33.93
CA ASN A 10 -9.71 40.88 -32.51
C ASN A 10 -9.95 39.48 -31.93
N LEU A 11 -10.57 38.58 -32.68
CA LEU A 11 -10.75 37.18 -32.29
C LEU A 11 -9.42 36.43 -32.19
N LEU A 12 -8.46 36.66 -33.10
CA LEU A 12 -7.11 36.09 -33.00
C LEU A 12 -6.33 36.66 -31.81
N ILE A 13 -6.49 37.94 -31.50
CA ILE A 13 -5.89 38.57 -30.32
C ILE A 13 -6.48 37.97 -29.03
N ILE A 14 -7.80 37.80 -28.96
CA ILE A 14 -8.49 37.18 -27.81
C ILE A 14 -8.08 35.72 -27.66
N ALA A 15 -8.02 34.96 -28.76
CA ALA A 15 -7.56 33.57 -28.73
C ALA A 15 -6.09 33.46 -28.25
N GLY A 16 -5.22 34.36 -28.71
CA GLY A 16 -3.84 34.44 -28.24
C GLY A 16 -3.75 34.75 -26.74
N LEU A 17 -4.60 35.66 -26.24
CA LEU A 17 -4.64 36.06 -24.83
C LEU A 17 -5.14 34.91 -23.94
N ILE A 18 -6.13 34.13 -24.39
CA ILE A 18 -6.62 32.93 -23.71
C ILE A 18 -5.53 31.85 -23.64
N VAL A 19 -4.81 31.62 -24.74
CA VAL A 19 -3.71 30.65 -24.77
C VAL A 19 -2.57 31.09 -23.84
N LEU A 20 -2.24 32.38 -23.83
CA LEU A 20 -1.23 32.93 -22.93
C LEU A 20 -1.63 32.82 -21.45
N ALA A 21 -2.91 33.09 -21.14
CA ALA A 21 -3.46 32.96 -19.79
C ALA A 21 -3.51 31.49 -19.33
N ALA A 22 -3.83 30.56 -20.24
CA ALA A 22 -3.74 29.14 -19.97
C ALA A 22 -2.29 28.75 -19.66
N LEU A 23 -1.33 29.08 -20.52
CA LEU A 23 0.08 28.77 -20.28
C LEU A 23 0.60 29.36 -18.96
N ALA A 24 0.21 30.59 -18.62
CA ALA A 24 0.53 31.19 -17.33
C ALA A 24 -0.09 30.39 -16.17
N TYR A 25 -1.38 30.05 -16.23
CA TYR A 25 -2.03 29.20 -15.22
C TYR A 25 -1.34 27.84 -15.08
N PHE A 26 -0.99 27.21 -16.21
CA PHE A 26 -0.28 25.94 -16.26
C PHE A 26 1.14 26.02 -15.67
N TYR A 27 1.80 27.17 -15.75
CA TYR A 27 3.12 27.42 -15.17
C TYR A 27 3.07 27.78 -13.67
N PHE A 28 2.07 28.57 -13.24
CA PHE A 28 1.93 28.99 -11.85
C PHE A 28 1.28 27.94 -10.94
N ARG A 29 0.51 26.98 -11.48
CA ARG A 29 -0.05 25.87 -10.68
C ARG A 29 1.03 24.93 -10.12
N ASP A 30 2.15 24.79 -10.83
CA ASP A 30 3.27 23.94 -10.39
C ASP A 30 4.14 24.68 -9.34
N ALA A 31 3.90 25.98 -9.11
CA ALA A 31 4.62 26.80 -8.13
C ALA A 31 3.91 26.88 -6.76
N VAL A 32 2.78 26.19 -6.57
CA VAL A 32 2.21 25.98 -5.22
C VAL A 32 2.81 24.71 -4.65
N GLU A 33 4.08 24.79 -4.27
CA GLU A 33 4.63 23.84 -3.29
C GLU A 33 3.93 24.14 -1.96
N VAL A 34 2.98 23.27 -1.61
CA VAL A 34 2.41 23.24 -0.26
C VAL A 34 3.56 22.95 0.70
N PRO A 35 3.79 23.78 1.74
CA PRO A 35 4.84 23.51 2.70
C PRO A 35 4.62 22.13 3.35
N GLU A 36 5.53 21.21 3.11
CA GLU A 36 5.77 20.01 3.93
C GLU A 36 5.94 20.46 5.39
N GLY A 37 4.87 20.44 6.20
CA GLY A 37 5.03 20.93 7.57
C GLY A 37 3.80 21.20 8.43
N THR A 38 2.62 20.65 8.14
CA THR A 38 1.54 20.60 9.14
C THR A 38 1.08 19.17 9.36
N ALA A 39 1.95 18.40 10.04
CA ALA A 39 1.61 17.11 10.62
C ALA A 39 0.53 17.30 11.69
N THR A 40 -0.73 17.33 11.25
CA THR A 40 -1.87 17.10 12.11
C THR A 40 -1.88 15.60 12.37
N LEU A 41 -1.73 15.21 13.64
CA LEU A 41 -1.78 13.82 14.09
C LEU A 41 -3.21 13.28 13.98
N THR A 42 -3.69 13.05 12.77
CA THR A 42 -4.77 12.11 12.50
C THR A 42 -4.14 10.74 12.39
N GLY A 43 -4.47 9.84 13.30
CA GLY A 43 -3.99 8.46 13.29
C GLY A 43 -4.17 7.86 11.90
N GLU A 44 -3.07 7.42 11.32
CA GLU A 44 -3.01 6.72 10.05
C GLU A 44 -3.66 5.35 10.21
N LEU A 45 -4.99 5.32 10.12
CA LEU A 45 -5.69 4.20 9.54
C LEU A 45 -5.36 4.24 8.05
N GLY A 46 -4.40 3.39 7.67
CA GLY A 46 -3.73 3.37 6.38
C GLY A 46 -4.65 3.68 5.20
N GLY A 47 -4.25 4.67 4.41
CA GLY A 47 -4.98 5.05 3.21
C GLY A 47 -4.46 6.35 2.62
N GLY A 48 -3.35 6.29 1.87
CA GLY A 48 -2.92 7.45 1.10
C GLY A 48 -1.62 7.28 0.32
N GLY A 49 -0.73 6.40 0.77
CA GLY A 49 0.48 6.01 0.04
C GLY A 49 0.46 4.52 -0.31
N SER A 50 0.87 4.19 -1.52
CA SER A 50 1.50 2.89 -1.81
C SER A 50 0.65 1.64 -2.09
N ALA A 51 -0.66 1.72 -2.41
CA ALA A 51 -1.34 0.55 -3.02
C ALA A 51 -0.78 0.21 -4.41
N SER A 52 -0.43 1.25 -5.18
CA SER A 52 0.21 1.11 -6.49
C SER A 52 1.66 0.61 -6.37
N GLN A 53 2.43 1.09 -5.40
CA GLN A 53 3.79 0.63 -5.13
C GLN A 53 3.82 -0.81 -4.60
N LEU A 54 2.90 -1.19 -3.70
CA LEU A 54 2.78 -2.56 -3.21
C LEU A 54 2.47 -3.56 -4.35
N THR A 55 1.64 -3.14 -5.32
CA THR A 55 1.33 -3.96 -6.50
C THR A 55 2.52 -4.06 -7.46
N ALA A 56 3.27 -2.96 -7.62
CA ALA A 56 4.45 -2.92 -8.48
C ALA A 56 5.61 -3.81 -7.98
N ASP A 57 5.78 -3.94 -6.66
CA ASP A 57 6.84 -4.76 -6.04
C ASP A 57 6.42 -6.24 -5.88
N LEU A 58 5.12 -6.54 -5.81
CA LEU A 58 4.60 -7.90 -5.67
C LEU A 58 4.79 -8.74 -6.95
N VAL A 59 4.58 -8.13 -8.13
CA VAL A 59 4.72 -8.82 -9.42
C VAL A 59 6.15 -9.38 -9.64
N PRO A 60 7.23 -8.60 -9.48
CA PRO A 60 8.59 -9.13 -9.62
C PRO A 60 8.92 -10.18 -8.55
N LEU A 61 8.39 -10.06 -7.33
CA LEU A 61 8.55 -11.09 -6.29
C LEU A 61 7.87 -12.40 -6.68
N ILE A 62 6.66 -12.36 -7.22
CA ILE A 62 5.95 -13.55 -7.71
C ILE A 62 6.71 -14.19 -8.88
N LEU A 63 7.23 -13.39 -9.81
CA LEU A 63 8.04 -13.91 -10.92
C LEU A 63 9.34 -14.55 -10.41
N GLN A 64 9.97 -13.96 -9.39
CA GLN A 64 11.13 -14.53 -8.73
C GLN A 64 10.79 -15.86 -8.05
N LEU A 65 9.69 -15.94 -7.31
CA LEU A 65 9.23 -17.18 -6.67
C LEU A 65 8.85 -18.27 -7.70
N GLN A 66 8.24 -17.90 -8.83
CA GLN A 66 7.93 -18.83 -9.92
C GLN A 66 9.20 -19.39 -10.60
N SER A 67 10.29 -18.63 -10.58
CA SER A 67 11.58 -19.09 -11.12
C SER A 67 12.28 -20.13 -10.23
N ILE A 68 11.87 -20.24 -8.95
CA ILE A 68 12.43 -21.20 -8.01
C ILE A 68 11.96 -22.60 -8.40
N LYS A 69 12.84 -23.35 -9.05
CA LYS A 69 12.66 -24.77 -9.30
C LYS A 69 13.25 -25.56 -8.13
N LEU A 70 12.37 -26.12 -7.30
CA LEU A 70 12.78 -27.08 -6.28
C LEU A 70 13.21 -28.38 -6.97
N ASN A 71 14.48 -28.75 -6.79
CA ASN A 71 14.99 -30.04 -7.23
C ASN A 71 14.38 -31.14 -6.38
N ARG A 72 13.50 -31.96 -6.97
CA ARG A 72 12.79 -33.03 -6.24
C ARG A 72 13.64 -34.28 -6.03
N ALA A 73 14.77 -34.41 -6.73
CA ALA A 73 15.63 -35.58 -6.60
C ALA A 73 16.21 -35.73 -5.17
N PHE A 74 16.35 -34.63 -4.43
CA PHE A 74 16.76 -34.67 -3.02
C PHE A 74 15.74 -35.40 -2.13
N PHE A 75 14.44 -35.31 -2.44
CA PHE A 75 13.39 -36.01 -1.68
C PHE A 75 13.37 -37.52 -1.97
N ASP A 76 14.02 -37.96 -3.05
CA ASP A 76 14.11 -39.37 -3.40
C ASP A 76 15.26 -40.11 -2.71
N ASP A 77 16.20 -39.37 -2.13
CA ASP A 77 17.35 -39.92 -1.41
C ASP A 77 16.89 -40.77 -0.21
N SER A 78 17.48 -41.96 -0.09
CA SER A 78 17.33 -42.85 1.05
C SER A 78 17.62 -42.16 2.40
N VAL A 79 18.57 -41.22 2.43
CA VAL A 79 18.93 -40.44 3.62
C VAL A 79 17.77 -39.52 4.00
N PHE A 80 17.20 -38.80 3.04
CA PHE A 80 16.04 -37.93 3.28
C PHE A 80 14.84 -38.73 3.78
N LYS A 81 14.57 -39.90 3.18
CA LYS A 81 13.48 -40.80 3.58
C LYS A 81 13.68 -41.44 4.96
N SER A 82 14.91 -41.47 5.47
CA SER A 82 15.21 -41.97 6.82
C SER A 82 15.04 -40.91 7.93
N LEU A 83 14.82 -39.64 7.57
CA LEU A 83 14.58 -38.58 8.53
C LEU A 83 13.27 -38.86 9.27
N ARG A 84 13.37 -38.91 10.60
CA ARG A 84 12.23 -39.07 11.49
C ARG A 84 11.78 -37.70 11.98
N ASP A 85 10.47 -37.46 11.96
CA ASP A 85 9.89 -36.28 12.59
C ASP A 85 10.19 -36.30 14.10
N ILE A 86 10.77 -35.21 14.60
CA ILE A 86 11.12 -34.99 16.01
C ILE A 86 10.16 -34.01 16.69
N THR A 87 9.06 -33.66 16.02
CA THR A 87 8.03 -32.80 16.61
C THR A 87 7.49 -33.46 17.88
N ILE A 88 7.55 -32.73 18.98
CA ILE A 88 6.95 -33.11 20.25
C ILE A 88 5.51 -32.60 20.28
N GLU A 89 4.60 -33.41 20.81
CA GLU A 89 3.26 -32.93 21.12
C GLU A 89 3.37 -31.92 22.26
N LEU A 90 3.00 -30.67 21.99
CA LEU A 90 3.00 -29.63 23.00
C LEU A 90 1.82 -29.89 23.95
N LEU A 91 2.13 -30.20 25.21
CA LEU A 91 1.13 -30.22 26.27
C LEU A 91 0.49 -28.84 26.39
N ARG A 92 -0.82 -28.81 26.65
CA ARG A 92 -1.53 -27.56 26.92
C ARG A 92 -0.88 -26.87 28.11
N GLN A 93 -0.34 -25.69 27.87
CA GLN A 93 0.18 -24.82 28.92
C GLN A 93 -1.00 -24.09 29.58
N PRO A 94 -0.94 -23.82 30.89
CA PRO A 94 -1.95 -22.98 31.53
C PRO A 94 -1.99 -21.60 30.87
N VAL A 95 -3.18 -21.03 30.78
CA VAL A 95 -3.37 -19.69 30.20
C VAL A 95 -2.52 -18.69 30.99
N GLY A 96 -1.73 -17.88 30.27
CA GLY A 96 -0.86 -16.88 30.88
C GLY A 96 -1.64 -15.77 31.59
N ARG A 97 -0.91 -14.83 32.19
CA ARG A 97 -1.54 -13.63 32.79
C ARG A 97 -2.29 -12.84 31.72
N PRO A 98 -3.45 -12.22 32.07
CA PRO A 98 -4.11 -11.27 31.20
C PRO A 98 -3.14 -10.21 30.69
N ASN A 99 -3.29 -9.82 29.42
CA ASN A 99 -2.42 -8.83 28.78
C ASN A 99 -2.51 -7.49 29.55
N PRO A 100 -1.42 -7.02 30.19
CA PRO A 100 -1.43 -5.78 30.96
C PRO A 100 -1.52 -4.52 30.08
N PHE A 101 -1.45 -4.69 28.75
CA PHE A 101 -1.65 -3.63 27.76
C PHE A 101 -3.00 -3.75 27.04
N ALA A 102 -3.92 -4.61 27.50
CA ALA A 102 -5.26 -4.68 26.94
C ALA A 102 -6.00 -3.35 27.18
N PRO A 103 -6.72 -2.81 26.18
CA PRO A 103 -7.59 -1.66 26.37
C PRO A 103 -8.63 -1.95 27.47
N VAL A 104 -8.91 -0.94 28.29
CA VAL A 104 -9.93 -1.05 29.36
C VAL A 104 -11.28 -1.40 28.71
N GLY A 105 -11.90 -2.51 29.12
CA GLY A 105 -13.15 -3.02 28.54
C GLY A 105 -12.99 -4.17 27.54
N ALA A 106 -11.76 -4.64 27.27
CA ALA A 106 -11.50 -5.80 26.41
C ALA A 106 -11.50 -7.14 27.17
N GLU A 107 -11.71 -7.13 28.48
CA GLU A 107 -11.67 -8.28 29.39
C GLU A 107 -12.79 -9.33 29.20
N THR A 108 -13.74 -9.12 28.29
CA THR A 108 -14.81 -10.11 28.03
C THR A 108 -14.43 -11.08 26.91
N GLY A 109 -13.35 -11.81 27.12
CA GLY A 109 -13.04 -13.05 26.40
C GLY A 109 -13.31 -14.23 27.31
N THR A 110 -14.58 -14.66 27.34
CA THR A 110 -15.13 -15.84 28.02
C THR A 110 -14.09 -16.96 28.23
N LEU A 111 -13.55 -17.03 29.45
CA LEU A 111 -13.08 -18.28 30.02
C LEU A 111 -14.36 -19.07 30.34
N SER A 112 -14.76 -19.93 29.40
CA SER A 112 -15.78 -20.93 29.69
C SER A 112 -15.24 -21.78 30.84
N PRO A 113 -16.01 -21.96 31.93
CA PRO A 113 -15.60 -22.80 33.04
C PRO A 113 -15.36 -24.21 32.52
N ASP A 114 -14.32 -24.85 33.05
CA ASP A 114 -14.15 -26.29 33.03
C ASP A 114 -15.50 -26.97 33.36
N GLU A 115 -16.09 -27.68 32.39
CA GLU A 115 -17.08 -28.73 32.64
C GLU A 115 -16.42 -30.08 32.29
N GLU A 116 -16.22 -30.87 33.36
CA GLU A 116 -15.80 -32.27 33.54
C GLU A 116 -15.09 -33.05 32.40
#